data_AF-A0A1G6Q9D2-F1
#
_entry.id   AF-A0A1G6Q9D2-F1
#
_cell.length_a   1.000
_cell.length_b   1.000
_cell.length_c   1.000
_cell.angle_alpha   90.00
_cell.angle_beta   90.00
_cell.angle_gamma   90.00
#
_symmetry.space_group_name_H-M   'P 1'
#
loop_
_entity.id
_entity.type
_entity.pdbx_description
1 polymer ?
#
loop_
_entity_poly.entity_id
_entity_poly.type
_entity_poly.pdbx_seq_one_letter_code
_entity_poly.pdbx_strand_id
1 'polypeptide(L)' 'MVACETARRVASAQGAELVRCAVDGEIADVTARARFGPYTPAVRARAGPPGGPRVAAGTDEHKRGAGPDTPDGDA' A
#
# COMPACT_ATOMS: atom_id res chain seq x y z
N MET A 1 13.92 13.01 11.13
CA MET A 1 14.07 11.54 11.02
C MET A 1 13.76 11.15 9.58
N VAL A 2 14.75 10.59 8.85
CA VAL A 2 14.72 10.43 7.38
C VAL A 2 13.55 9.54 6.90
N ALA A 3 13.23 8.46 7.61
CA ALA A 3 12.16 7.54 7.22
C ALA A 3 10.77 8.21 7.16
N CYS A 4 10.40 8.97 8.21
CA CYS A 4 9.11 9.67 8.24
C CYS A 4 9.01 10.78 7.19
N GLU A 5 10.13 11.44 6.88
CA GLU A 5 10.18 12.45 5.82
C GLU A 5 9.99 11.82 4.44
N THR A 6 10.67 10.71 4.16
CA THR A 6 10.45 9.92 2.94
C THR A 6 9.01 9.44 2.84
N ALA A 7 8.44 8.89 3.92
CA ALA A 7 7.05 8.45 3.96
C ALA A 7 6.07 9.60 3.66
N ARG A 8 6.34 10.80 4.18
CA ARG A 8 5.53 11.99 3.88
C ARG A 8 5.60 12.33 2.39
N ARG A 9 6.81 12.36 1.82
CA ARG A 9 7.02 12.62 0.38
C ARG A 9 6.24 11.64 -0.49
N VAL A 10 6.31 10.35 -0.16
CA VAL A 10 5.63 9.26 -0.87
C VAL A 10 4.10 9.36 -0.72
N ALA A 11 3.60 9.68 0.48
CA ALA A 11 2.16 9.87 0.70
C ALA A 11 1.64 11.06 -0.12
N SER A 12 2.33 12.21 -0.05
CA SER A 12 1.95 13.41 -0.80
C SER A 12 1.96 13.18 -2.32
N ALA A 13 2.96 12.45 -2.84
CA ALA A 13 3.02 12.09 -4.25
C ALA A 13 1.84 11.19 -4.70
N GLN A 14 1.27 10.42 -3.79
CA GLN A 14 0.09 9.57 -4.03
C GLN A 14 -1.25 10.29 -3.74
N GLY A 15 -1.24 11.58 -3.41
CA GLY A 15 -2.46 12.31 -3.04
C GLY A 15 -3.01 11.92 -1.65
N ALA A 16 -2.16 11.36 -0.79
CA ALA A 16 -2.48 10.99 0.58
C ALA A 16 -1.75 11.87 1.61
N GLU A 17 -2.26 11.87 2.84
CA GLU A 17 -1.67 12.58 3.98
C GLU A 17 -1.10 11.58 4.98
N LEU A 18 0.18 11.75 5.37
CA LEU A 18 0.78 10.99 6.45
C LEU A 18 0.31 11.55 7.80
N VAL A 19 -0.59 10.84 8.49
CA VAL A 19 -1.21 11.29 9.75
C VAL A 19 -0.57 10.72 11.02
N ARG A 20 0.22 9.64 10.89
CA ARG A 20 1.04 9.09 11.98
C ARG A 20 2.32 8.49 11.41
N CYS A 21 3.43 8.70 12.10
CA CYS A 21 4.68 7.98 11.85
C CYS A 21 5.38 7.71 13.18
N ALA A 22 5.80 6.47 13.37
CA ALA A 22 6.67 6.06 14.47
C ALA A 22 7.77 5.18 13.89
N VAL A 23 8.99 5.31 14.39
CA VAL A 23 10.10 4.41 14.05
C VAL A 23 10.59 3.77 15.34
N ASP A 24 10.57 2.45 15.34
CA ASP A 24 11.07 1.60 16.42
C ASP A 24 12.18 0.72 15.85
N GLY A 25 13.41 1.01 16.27
CA GLY A 25 14.61 0.46 15.64
C GLY A 25 14.65 0.73 14.13
N GLU A 26 14.61 -0.33 13.33
CA GLU A 26 14.63 -0.27 11.86
C GLU A 26 13.24 -0.32 11.22
N ILE A 27 12.18 -0.42 12.03
CA ILE A 27 10.81 -0.55 11.53
C ILE A 27 10.10 0.79 11.62
N ALA A 28 9.66 1.29 10.47
CA ALA A 28 8.76 2.44 10.38
C ALA A 28 7.30 1.95 10.35
N ASP A 29 6.48 2.41 11.29
CA ASP A 29 5.03 2.25 11.31
C ASP A 29 4.38 3.58 10.89
N VAL A 30 3.66 3.56 9.79
CA VAL A 30 3.04 4.75 9.18
C VAL A 30 1.54 4.57 9.09
N THR A 31 0.80 5.66 9.25
CA THR A 31 -0.64 5.70 8.93
C THR A 31 -0.88 6.84 7.96
N ALA A 32 -1.46 6.52 6.80
CA ALA A 32 -1.82 7.49 5.78
C ALA A 32 -3.34 7.59 5.65
N ARG A 33 -3.84 8.78 5.35
CA ARG A 33 -5.23 9.01 4.96
C ARG A 33 -5.31 9.40 3.50
N ALA A 34 -6.27 8.84 2.79
CA ALA A 34 -6.57 9.19 1.41
C ALA A 34 -8.01 9.65 1.31
N ARG A 35 -8.31 10.57 0.38
CA ARG A 35 -9.69 10.91 0.04
C ARG A 35 -10.17 10.00 -1.08
N PHE A 36 -11.35 9.42 -0.90
CA PHE A 36 -11.99 8.59 -1.92
C PHE A 36 -13.50 8.87 -1.90
N GLY A 37 -13.93 9.85 -2.72
CA GLY A 37 -15.30 10.38 -2.67
C GLY A 37 -15.65 10.87 -1.26
N PRO A 38 -16.76 10.39 -0.65
CA PRO A 38 -17.15 10.78 0.71
C PRO A 38 -16.26 10.15 1.80
N TYR A 39 -15.41 9.19 1.45
CA TYR A 39 -14.61 8.43 2.41
C TYR A 39 -13.24 9.07 2.65
N THR A 40 -12.74 8.92 3.89
CA THR A 40 -11.38 9.29 4.29
C THR A 40 -10.74 8.14 5.07
N PRO A 41 -10.47 6.97 4.43
CA PRO A 41 -9.88 5.84 5.11
C PRO A 41 -8.51 6.17 5.69
N ALA A 42 -8.20 5.59 6.85
CA ALA A 42 -6.86 5.61 7.45
C ALA A 42 -6.24 4.22 7.33
N VAL A 43 -5.12 4.12 6.62
CA VAL A 43 -4.44 2.86 6.32
C VAL A 43 -3.10 2.83 7.04
N ARG A 44 -2.86 1.76 7.79
CA ARG A 44 -1.60 1.53 8.49
C ARG A 44 -0.69 0.61 7.67
N ALA A 45 0.60 0.93 7.60
CA ALA A 45 1.61 0.10 6.97
C ALA A 45 2.89 0.07 7.81
N ARG A 46 3.69 -1.00 7.66
CA ARG A 46 5.01 -1.12 8.28
C ARG A 46 6.06 -1.36 7.22
N ALA A 47 7.16 -0.63 7.31
CA ALA A 47 8.33 -0.78 6.44
C ALA A 47 9.55 -1.12 7.29
N GLY A 48 10.20 -2.24 6.98
CA GLY A 48 11.51 -2.59 7.53
C GLY A 48 12.60 -2.46 6.49
N PRO A 49 13.85 -2.85 6.83
CA PRO A 49 14.94 -2.94 5.88
C PRO A 49 14.52 -3.73 4.64
N PRO A 50 15.03 -3.38 3.44
CA PRO A 50 14.84 -4.24 2.29
C PRO A 50 15.35 -5.64 2.65
N GLY A 51 14.51 -6.66 2.43
CA GLY A 51 14.99 -8.04 2.46
C GLY A 51 16.17 -8.20 1.51
N GLY A 52 17.02 -9.20 1.75
CA GLY A 52 18.16 -9.53 0.89
C GLY A 52 17.76 -9.67 -0.59
N PRO A 53 18.72 -9.85 -1.50
CA PRO A 53 18.49 -9.81 -2.95
C PRO A 53 17.21 -10.53 -3.34
N ARG A 54 16.21 -9.77 -3.82
CA ARG A 54 14.98 -10.36 -4.34
C ARG A 54 15.35 -11.03 -5.65
N VAL A 55 15.49 -12.36 -5.66
CA VAL A 55 15.32 -13.11 -6.90
C VAL A 55 13.92 -12.72 -7.38
N ALA A 56 13.81 -12.15 -8.58
CA ALA A 56 12.55 -11.60 -9.09
C ALA A 56 11.44 -12.66 -8.96
N ALA A 57 10.64 -12.56 -7.89
CA ALA A 57 9.43 -13.35 -7.76
C ALA A 57 8.53 -12.89 -8.90
N GLY A 58 8.09 -13.87 -9.68
CA GLY A 58 7.67 -13.70 -11.07
C GLY A 58 6.64 -12.61 -11.29
N THR A 59 6.70 -12.08 -12.51
CA THR A 59 5.64 -11.33 -13.17
C THR A 59 4.26 -11.97 -12.98
N ASP A 60 3.27 -11.11 -12.74
CA ASP A 60 1.85 -11.32 -13.06
C ASP A 60 1.01 -12.22 -12.11
N GLU A 61 0.81 -11.77 -10.87
CA GLU A 61 -0.28 -12.25 -10.00
C GLU A 61 -1.50 -11.31 -9.99
N HIS A 62 -1.41 -10.11 -10.60
CA HIS A 62 -2.53 -9.16 -10.65
C HIS A 62 -3.52 -9.43 -11.81
N LYS A 63 -3.21 -10.31 -12.78
CA LYS A 63 -4.20 -10.76 -13.79
C LYS A 63 -5.01 -12.00 -13.42
N ARG A 64 -4.69 -12.73 -12.34
CA ARG A 64 -5.46 -13.95 -11.96
C ARG A 64 -6.71 -13.65 -11.13
N GLY A 65 -7.36 -12.52 -11.41
CA GLY A 65 -8.65 -12.12 -10.83
C GLY A 65 -9.77 -11.98 -11.86
N ALA A 66 -9.49 -12.13 -13.17
CA ALA A 66 -10.52 -12.24 -14.19
C ALA A 66 -10.92 -13.71 -14.33
N GLY A 67 -11.74 -14.20 -13.40
CA GLY A 67 -12.54 -15.39 -13.68
C GLY A 67 -13.54 -15.06 -14.80
N PRO A 68 -13.85 -15.98 -15.73
CA PRO A 68 -14.91 -15.74 -16.68
C PRO A 68 -16.25 -15.60 -15.94
N ASP A 69 -16.89 -14.45 -16.04
CA ASP A 69 -18.30 -14.27 -15.73
C ASP A 69 -19.11 -15.11 -16.73
N THR A 70 -19.44 -16.34 -16.39
CA THR A 70 -20.49 -17.09 -17.09
C THR A 70 -21.81 -16.81 -16.37
N PRO A 71 -22.77 -16.08 -16.98
CA PRO A 71 -24.14 -16.15 -16.51
C PRO A 71 -24.74 -17.46 -17.03
N ASP A 72 -24.83 -18.47 -16.17
CA ASP A 72 -25.82 -19.53 -16.33
C ASP A 72 -27.19 -18.93 -15.99
N GLY A 73 -28.10 -18.95 -16.95
CA GLY A 73 -29.46 -18.44 -16.80
C GLY A 73 -30.36 -18.85 -17.94
N ASP A 74 -30.73 -20.14 -17.97
CA ASP A 74 -31.91 -20.64 -18.68
C ASP A 74 -33.20 -20.09 -18.03
N ALA A 75 -34.02 -19.40 -18.84
CA ALA A 75 -35.48 -19.37 -18.76
C ALA A 75 -36.07 -18.78 -20.05
#